data_AF-A0A1A8DZ47-F1
#
_entry.id   AF-A0A1A8DZ47-F1
#
_cell.length_a   1.000
_cell.length_b   1.000
_cell.length_c   1.000
_cell.angle_alpha   90.00
_cell.angle_beta   90.00
_cell.angle_gamma   90.00
#
_symmetry.space_group_name_H-M   'P 1'
#
loop_
_entity.id
_entity.type
_entity.pdbx_description
1 polymer ?
#
loop_
_entity_poly.entity_id
_entity_poly.type
_entity_poly.pdbx_seq_one_letter_code
_entity_poly.pdbx_strand_id
1 'polypeptide(L)'
;TLSFIMLLRIILSEDDIRRITLDSLPEDVQNFESILKAKLGLDLDFVIQYQDPDFDNDLCNLTCMSDLPKDKATLKVCIKKNESYHTDSTLDTASLSSSSLDEGPSGTKTRQLPQPFIIPSFSFDVELQLKKGNEAFHHDGTLLDISKNMKSDIPD
;
A
#
# COMPACT_ATOMS: atom_id res chain seq x y z
N THR A 1 -26.21 -34.11 -15.11
CA THR A 1 -25.47 -32.86 -15.36
C THR A 1 -24.30 -32.85 -14.40
N LEU A 2 -23.06 -32.69 -14.86
CA LEU A 2 -21.93 -32.55 -13.94
C LEU A 2 -22.14 -31.22 -13.20
N SER A 3 -22.32 -31.26 -11.88
CA SER A 3 -22.35 -30.05 -11.08
C SER A 3 -20.96 -29.42 -11.15
N PHE A 4 -20.87 -28.16 -11.58
CA PHE A 4 -19.62 -27.41 -11.44
C PHE A 4 -19.38 -27.20 -9.94
N ILE A 5 -18.14 -27.44 -9.50
CA ILE A 5 -17.71 -27.23 -8.12
C ILE A 5 -16.29 -26.69 -8.20
N MET A 6 -16.06 -25.49 -7.66
CA MET A 6 -14.71 -24.94 -7.50
C MET A 6 -14.26 -25.05 -6.04
N LEU A 7 -13.06 -25.58 -5.84
CA LEU A 7 -12.42 -25.70 -4.52
C LEU A 7 -11.41 -24.57 -4.30
N LEU A 8 -11.65 -23.76 -3.27
CA LEU A 8 -10.78 -22.65 -2.92
C LEU A 8 -10.03 -22.94 -1.62
N ARG A 9 -8.71 -22.74 -1.65
CA ARG A 9 -7.87 -22.63 -0.45
C ARG A 9 -7.61 -21.15 -0.20
N ILE A 10 -8.27 -20.58 0.80
CA ILE A 10 -8.14 -19.17 1.18
C ILE A 10 -7.11 -19.02 2.30
N ILE A 11 -6.09 -18.20 2.08
CA ILE A 11 -5.09 -17.80 3.07
C ILE A 11 -5.47 -16.41 3.58
N LEU A 12 -5.88 -16.32 4.84
CA LEU A 12 -6.11 -15.04 5.53
C LEU A 12 -4.83 -14.59 6.25
N SER A 13 -4.14 -15.55 6.86
CA SER A 13 -2.82 -15.39 7.50
C SER A 13 -2.07 -16.73 7.45
N GLU A 14 -0.86 -16.78 7.99
CA GLU A 14 -0.08 -18.02 8.08
C GLU A 14 -0.77 -19.09 8.96
N ASP A 15 -1.53 -18.65 9.97
CA ASP A 15 -2.25 -19.51 10.92
C ASP A 15 -3.73 -19.72 10.58
N ASP A 16 -4.32 -18.89 9.70
CA ASP A 16 -5.72 -18.98 9.29
C ASP A 16 -5.83 -19.24 7.79
N ILE A 17 -5.98 -20.53 7.46
CA ILE A 17 -6.14 -21.03 6.11
C ILE A 17 -7.42 -21.85 6.05
N ARG A 18 -8.35 -21.45 5.19
CA ARG A 18 -9.69 -22.02 5.11
C ARG A 18 -9.95 -22.65 3.75
N ARG A 19 -10.76 -23.71 3.75
CA ARG A 19 -11.26 -24.31 2.51
C ARG A 19 -12.69 -23.84 2.27
N ILE A 20 -12.96 -23.27 1.09
CA ILE A 20 -14.30 -22.88 0.63
C ILE A 20 -14.63 -23.68 -0.62
N THR A 21 -15.90 -24.06 -0.75
CA THR A 21 -16.45 -24.66 -1.96
C THR A 21 -17.45 -23.67 -2.56
N LEU A 22 -17.34 -23.46 -3.87
CA LEU A 22 -18.32 -22.68 -4.65
C LEU A 22 -19.03 -23.58 -5.66
N ASP A 23 -20.35 -23.46 -5.71
CA ASP A 23 -21.20 -24.22 -6.63
C ASP A 23 -21.29 -23.56 -8.02
N SER A 24 -20.84 -22.31 -8.13
CA SER A 24 -20.71 -21.57 -9.39
C SER A 24 -19.60 -20.53 -9.28
N LEU A 25 -18.91 -20.26 -10.38
CA LEU A 25 -17.95 -19.16 -10.46
C LEU A 25 -18.71 -17.87 -10.78
N PRO A 26 -18.53 -16.79 -10.00
CA PRO A 26 -19.10 -15.48 -10.32
C PRO A 26 -18.57 -14.95 -11.65
N GLU A 27 -19.35 -14.10 -12.32
CA GLU A 27 -18.98 -13.48 -13.59
C GLU A 27 -17.92 -12.39 -13.41
N ASP A 28 -18.02 -11.64 -12.30
CA ASP A 28 -17.16 -10.50 -11.99
C ASP A 28 -16.46 -10.64 -10.63
N VAL A 29 -15.31 -9.96 -10.53
CA VAL A 29 -14.45 -9.99 -9.33
C VAL A 29 -15.16 -9.35 -8.12
N GLN A 30 -15.99 -8.34 -8.33
CA GLN A 30 -16.67 -7.62 -7.23
C GLN A 30 -17.74 -8.50 -6.55
N ASN A 31 -18.49 -9.27 -7.32
CA ASN A 31 -19.43 -10.26 -6.81
C ASN A 31 -18.68 -11.41 -6.11
N PHE A 32 -17.54 -11.83 -6.65
CA PHE A 32 -16.68 -12.80 -5.98
C PHE A 32 -16.13 -12.31 -4.63
N GLU A 33 -15.68 -11.06 -4.56
CA GLU A 33 -15.30 -10.40 -3.29
C GLU A 33 -16.46 -10.41 -2.29
N SER A 34 -17.67 -10.10 -2.73
CA SER A 34 -18.87 -10.07 -1.87
C SER A 34 -19.20 -11.46 -1.30
N ILE A 35 -19.08 -12.51 -2.13
CA ILE A 35 -19.27 -13.90 -1.70
C ILE A 35 -18.19 -14.29 -0.67
N LEU A 36 -16.93 -13.93 -0.91
CA LEU A 36 -15.85 -14.21 0.04
C LEU A 36 -16.05 -13.45 1.35
N LYS A 37 -16.45 -12.17 1.33
CA LYS A 37 -16.81 -11.40 2.54
C LYS A 37 -17.84 -12.14 3.38
N ALA A 38 -18.94 -12.56 2.75
CA ALA A 38 -20.02 -13.27 3.43
C ALA A 38 -19.58 -14.64 3.98
N LYS A 39 -18.82 -15.43 3.21
CA LYS A 39 -18.37 -16.77 3.61
C LYS A 39 -17.28 -16.75 4.68
N LEU A 40 -16.43 -15.72 4.67
CA LEU A 40 -15.29 -15.59 5.60
C LEU A 40 -15.64 -14.75 6.84
N GLY A 41 -16.76 -14.04 6.82
CA GLY A 41 -17.16 -13.12 7.89
C GLY A 41 -16.30 -11.86 7.94
N LEU A 42 -15.90 -11.34 6.77
CA LEU A 42 -15.07 -10.15 6.65
C LEU A 42 -15.95 -8.92 6.38
N ASP A 43 -15.74 -7.87 7.17
CA ASP A 43 -16.42 -6.57 7.02
C ASP A 43 -15.52 -5.49 6.38
N LEU A 44 -14.24 -5.83 6.17
CA LEU A 44 -13.24 -4.91 5.64
C LEU A 44 -13.05 -5.11 4.13
N ASP A 45 -12.61 -4.04 3.47
CA ASP A 45 -12.15 -4.14 2.08
C ASP A 45 -10.81 -4.86 2.01
N PHE A 46 -10.63 -5.64 0.95
CA PHE A 46 -9.43 -6.41 0.72
C PHE A 46 -9.10 -6.49 -0.76
N VAL A 47 -7.91 -7.03 -1.05
CA VAL A 47 -7.47 -7.43 -2.38
C VAL A 47 -7.35 -8.95 -2.38
N ILE A 48 -7.80 -9.57 -3.47
CA ILE A 48 -7.63 -11.00 -3.70
C ILE A 48 -6.38 -11.20 -4.55
N GLN A 49 -5.51 -12.11 -4.12
CA GLN A 49 -4.40 -12.63 -4.90
C GLN A 49 -4.61 -14.12 -5.18
N TYR A 50 -4.14 -14.62 -6.31
CA TYR A 50 -4.15 -16.03 -6.67
C TYR A 50 -2.73 -16.51 -6.97
N GLN A 51 -2.49 -17.81 -6.85
CA GLN A 51 -1.25 -18.43 -7.33
C GLN A 51 -1.32 -18.60 -8.84
N ASP A 52 -0.43 -17.91 -9.57
CA ASP A 52 -0.41 -17.95 -11.03
C ASP A 52 0.53 -19.06 -11.54
N PRO A 53 0.02 -20.07 -12.28
CA PRO A 53 0.84 -21.14 -12.83
C PRO A 53 1.93 -20.69 -13.80
N ASP A 54 1.75 -19.54 -14.46
CA ASP A 54 2.70 -19.00 -15.44
C ASP A 54 3.88 -18.28 -14.76
N PHE A 55 3.78 -18.00 -13.45
CA PHE A 55 4.80 -17.36 -12.63
C PHE A 55 5.23 -18.26 -11.46
N ASP A 56 5.47 -19.55 -11.72
CA ASP A 56 5.93 -20.53 -10.71
C ASP A 56 5.02 -20.64 -9.46
N ASN A 57 3.73 -20.31 -9.60
CA ASN A 57 2.73 -20.23 -8.51
C ASN A 57 2.95 -19.07 -7.52
N ASP A 58 3.68 -18.02 -7.93
CA ASP A 58 3.74 -16.76 -7.20
C ASP A 58 2.38 -16.06 -7.16
N LEU A 59 2.22 -15.19 -6.17
CA LEU A 59 0.96 -14.48 -5.94
C LEU A 59 0.80 -13.28 -6.87
N CYS A 60 -0.27 -13.30 -7.66
CA CYS A 60 -0.69 -12.21 -8.53
C CYS A 60 -2.05 -11.65 -8.10
N ASN A 61 -2.28 -10.35 -8.28
CA ASN A 61 -3.58 -9.74 -7.99
C ASN A 61 -4.63 -10.27 -8.97
N LEU A 62 -5.77 -10.69 -8.44
CA LEU A 62 -6.88 -11.16 -9.27
C LEU A 62 -7.62 -9.96 -9.87
N THR A 63 -7.46 -9.75 -11.18
CA THR A 63 -8.16 -8.70 -11.93
C THR A 63 -9.23 -9.25 -12.87
N CYS A 64 -9.13 -10.52 -13.29
CA CYS A 64 -10.14 -11.19 -14.11
C CYS A 64 -10.47 -12.57 -13.55
N MET A 65 -11.76 -12.92 -13.52
CA MET A 65 -12.20 -14.27 -13.10
C MET A 65 -11.69 -15.38 -14.03
N SER A 66 -11.32 -15.05 -15.28
CA SER A 66 -10.77 -16.00 -16.24
C SER A 66 -9.34 -16.43 -15.93
N ASP A 67 -8.64 -15.70 -15.05
CA ASP A 67 -7.27 -16.02 -14.63
C ASP A 67 -7.25 -17.20 -13.63
N LEU A 68 -8.41 -17.53 -13.03
CA LEU A 68 -8.52 -18.64 -12.09
C LEU A 68 -8.64 -19.99 -12.80
N PRO A 69 -7.93 -21.03 -12.32
CA PRO A 69 -8.15 -22.39 -12.79
C PRO A 69 -9.58 -22.87 -12.52
N LYS A 70 -10.10 -23.75 -13.39
CA LYS A 70 -11.51 -24.17 -13.37
C LYS A 70 -11.92 -25.00 -12.15
N ASP A 71 -11.01 -25.83 -11.65
CA ASP A 71 -11.36 -26.85 -10.64
C ASP A 71 -11.00 -26.42 -9.22
N LYS A 72 -9.84 -25.77 -9.06
CA LYS A 72 -9.33 -25.34 -7.75
C LYS A 72 -8.36 -24.19 -7.85
N ALA A 73 -8.35 -23.32 -6.84
CA ALA A 73 -7.38 -22.22 -6.74
C ALA A 73 -6.93 -22.02 -5.29
N THR A 74 -5.69 -21.58 -5.12
CA THR A 74 -5.20 -21.02 -3.85
C THR A 74 -5.27 -19.51 -3.94
N LEU A 75 -5.96 -18.89 -3.00
CA LEU A 75 -6.12 -17.45 -2.93
C LEU A 75 -5.55 -16.91 -1.63
N LYS A 76 -5.01 -15.69 -1.67
CA LYS A 76 -4.63 -14.92 -0.48
C LYS A 76 -5.50 -13.68 -0.41
N VAL A 77 -6.05 -13.40 0.76
CA VAL A 77 -6.87 -12.21 1.02
C VAL A 77 -6.03 -11.21 1.82
N CYS A 78 -5.78 -10.05 1.23
CA CYS A 78 -4.98 -9.00 1.84
C CYS A 78 -5.89 -7.82 2.22
N ILE A 79 -6.12 -7.59 3.52
CA ILE A 79 -6.94 -6.47 4.00
C ILE A 79 -6.33 -5.15 3.53
N LYS A 80 -7.13 -4.32 2.86
CA LYS A 80 -6.74 -2.95 2.53
C LYS A 80 -6.68 -2.19 3.85
N LYS A 81 -5.49 -1.71 4.22
CA LYS A 81 -5.41 -0.67 5.23
C LYS A 81 -6.08 0.55 4.61
N ASN A 82 -7.29 0.88 5.05
CA ASN A 82 -7.80 2.22 4.84
C ASN A 82 -6.83 3.13 5.59
N GLU A 83 -5.89 3.71 4.85
CA GLU A 83 -5.17 4.88 5.33
C GLU A 83 -6.24 5.93 5.53
N SER A 84 -6.73 6.02 6.77
CA SER A 84 -7.52 7.16 7.21
C SER A 84 -6.75 8.38 6.76
N TYR A 85 -7.32 9.13 5.81
CA TYR A 85 -6.75 10.31 5.20
C TYR A 85 -6.25 11.28 6.29
N HIS A 86 -4.99 11.12 6.67
CA HIS A 86 -4.14 12.26 6.90
C HIS A 86 -3.40 12.43 5.59
N THR A 87 -3.90 13.37 4.79
CA THR A 87 -3.23 13.91 3.61
C THR A 87 -1.73 13.98 3.87
N ASP A 88 -0.95 13.22 3.10
CA ASP A 88 0.07 13.86 2.29
C ASP A 88 0.43 12.99 1.10
N SER A 89 0.20 13.55 -0.09
CA SER A 89 0.97 13.17 -1.26
C SER A 89 2.45 13.40 -0.93
N THR A 90 3.31 12.45 -1.26
CA THR A 90 4.42 12.66 -2.21
C THR A 90 5.26 11.39 -2.34
N LEU A 91 5.19 10.83 -3.55
CA LEU A 91 6.23 10.12 -4.31
C LEU A 91 7.04 9.02 -3.61
N ASP A 92 6.80 7.80 -4.08
CA ASP A 92 7.69 6.66 -4.04
C ASP A 92 9.14 7.07 -4.37
N THR A 93 10.04 6.88 -3.40
CA THR A 93 11.46 6.70 -3.69
C THR A 93 11.90 5.37 -3.10
N ALA A 94 12.31 4.48 -4.00
CA ALA A 94 12.72 3.12 -3.76
C ALA A 94 13.63 2.97 -2.53
N SER A 95 13.22 2.17 -1.56
CA SER A 95 14.11 1.72 -0.49
C SER A 95 14.81 0.45 -0.92
N LEU A 96 16.10 0.60 -1.26
CA LEU A 96 17.05 -0.49 -1.41
C LEU A 96 17.09 -1.29 -0.09
N SER A 97 16.90 -2.60 -0.21
CA SER A 97 17.00 -3.51 0.93
C SER A 97 18.46 -3.63 1.36
N SER A 98 18.86 -2.94 2.43
CA SER A 98 20.11 -3.22 3.13
C SER A 98 19.83 -4.17 4.29
N SER A 99 20.24 -5.42 4.09
CA SER A 99 20.31 -6.46 5.11
C SER A 99 21.22 -6.02 6.26
N SER A 100 20.70 -6.05 7.48
CA SER A 100 21.53 -6.20 8.67
C SER A 100 20.76 -7.05 9.66
N LEU A 101 21.27 -8.27 9.79
CA LEU A 101 20.87 -9.31 10.73
C LEU A 101 21.16 -8.81 12.14
N ASP A 102 20.16 -8.81 13.02
CA ASP A 102 20.43 -9.02 14.43
C ASP A 102 19.24 -9.75 15.07
N GLU A 103 19.56 -10.88 15.70
CA GLU A 103 18.66 -11.84 16.30
C GLU A 103 18.13 -11.34 17.64
N GLY A 104 16.81 -11.41 17.85
CA GLY A 104 16.18 -11.15 19.14
C GLY A 104 14.72 -11.61 19.12
N PRO A 105 14.22 -12.32 20.17
CA PRO A 105 12.99 -13.07 20.08
C PRO A 105 11.77 -12.22 20.44
N SER A 106 10.68 -12.46 19.72
CA SER A 106 9.33 -11.95 19.99
C SER A 106 9.08 -10.49 19.57
N GLY A 107 7.98 -10.31 18.83
CA GLY A 107 7.43 -9.00 18.50
C GLY A 107 7.42 -8.75 17.00
N THR A 108 6.22 -8.87 16.44
CA THR A 108 5.78 -8.28 15.17
C THR A 108 6.29 -6.84 15.04
N LYS A 109 7.48 -6.65 14.45
CA LYS A 109 7.95 -5.33 14.03
C LYS A 109 7.17 -4.95 12.77
N THR A 110 5.95 -4.47 12.97
CA THR A 110 5.43 -3.44 12.07
C THR A 110 6.51 -2.36 12.05
N ARG A 111 7.06 -2.07 10.88
CA ARG A 111 7.95 -0.92 10.69
C ARG A 111 7.10 0.30 11.00
N GLN A 112 7.10 0.75 12.25
CA GLN A 112 6.46 1.99 12.64
C GLN A 112 7.20 3.10 11.91
N LEU A 113 6.45 3.91 11.16
CA LEU A 113 6.99 5.14 10.61
C LEU A 113 7.56 5.98 11.76
N PRO A 114 8.66 6.72 11.54
CA PRO A 114 9.15 7.66 12.54
C PRO A 114 8.02 8.62 12.93
N GLN A 115 8.04 9.07 14.19
CA GLN A 115 7.09 10.09 14.62
C GLN A 115 7.16 11.30 13.67
N PRO A 116 6.03 11.96 13.36
CA PRO A 116 6.01 13.14 12.51
C PRO A 116 7.04 14.15 13.00
N PHE A 117 7.99 14.50 12.13
CA PHE A 117 8.95 15.54 12.45
C PHE A 117 8.23 16.89 12.40
N ILE A 118 8.46 17.73 13.42
CA ILE A 118 7.95 19.09 13.39
C ILE A 118 8.81 19.86 12.40
N ILE A 119 8.19 20.38 11.33
CA ILE A 119 8.87 21.29 10.41
C ILE A 119 9.20 22.57 11.19
N PRO A 120 10.48 22.90 11.39
CA PRO A 120 10.86 24.10 12.09
C PRO A 120 10.47 25.34 11.27
N SER A 121 9.96 26.37 11.93
CA SER A 121 9.65 27.64 11.28
C SER A 121 10.95 28.39 10.96
N PHE A 122 11.01 29.00 9.78
CA PHE A 122 12.06 29.98 9.47
C PHE A 122 11.97 31.20 10.39
N SER A 123 13.08 31.95 10.53
CA SER A 123 13.03 33.26 11.15
C SER A 123 12.17 34.22 10.32
N PHE A 124 11.61 35.25 10.96
CA PHE A 124 10.75 36.23 10.30
C PHE A 124 11.41 36.86 9.05
N ASP A 125 12.71 37.17 9.15
CA ASP A 125 13.46 37.79 8.05
C ASP A 125 13.63 36.82 6.86
N VAL A 126 13.91 35.55 7.14
CA VAL A 126 14.02 34.50 6.11
C VAL A 126 12.67 34.26 5.43
N GLU A 127 11.59 34.16 6.20
CA GLU A 127 10.24 33.98 5.64
C GLU A 127 9.83 35.18 4.75
N LEU A 128 10.13 36.41 5.18
CA LEU A 128 9.87 37.62 4.40
C LEU A 128 10.65 37.64 3.09
N GLN A 129 11.93 37.24 3.13
CA GLN A 129 12.79 37.19 1.95
C GLN A 129 12.36 36.09 0.97
N LEU A 130 12.00 34.91 1.48
CA LEU A 130 11.44 33.81 0.69
C LEU A 130 10.14 34.23 0.01
N LYS A 131 9.23 34.87 0.76
CA LYS A 131 7.95 35.37 0.21
C LYS A 131 8.18 36.37 -0.91
N LYS A 132 9.06 37.36 -0.69
CA LYS A 132 9.41 38.36 -1.71
C LYS A 132 10.04 37.72 -2.95
N GLY A 133 10.92 36.74 -2.75
CA GLY A 133 11.52 35.96 -3.84
C GLY A 133 10.47 35.21 -4.66
N ASN A 134 9.52 34.55 -3.99
CA ASN A 134 8.45 33.82 -4.64
C ASN A 134 7.52 34.77 -5.43
N GLU A 135 7.19 35.94 -4.87
CA GLU A 135 6.41 36.97 -5.57
C GLU A 135 7.13 37.48 -6.83
N ALA A 136 8.42 37.79 -6.75
CA ALA A 136 9.22 38.22 -7.90
C ALA A 136 9.28 37.11 -8.97
N PHE A 137 9.55 35.87 -8.57
CA PHE A 137 9.58 34.72 -9.48
C PHE A 137 8.24 34.52 -10.21
N HIS A 138 7.12 34.64 -9.51
CA HIS A 138 5.80 34.54 -10.14
C HIS A 138 5.49 35.71 -11.08
N HIS A 139 6.04 36.90 -10.82
CA HIS A 139 5.78 38.09 -11.61
C HIS A 139 6.61 38.14 -12.91
N ASP A 140 7.92 37.86 -12.82
CA ASP A 140 8.85 38.04 -13.95
C ASP A 140 9.93 36.93 -14.09
N GLY A 141 9.84 35.87 -13.28
CA GLY A 141 10.80 34.76 -13.30
C GLY A 141 12.14 35.08 -12.63
N THR A 142 12.28 36.22 -11.96
CA THR A 142 13.50 36.57 -11.22
C THR A 142 13.80 35.51 -10.16
N LEU A 143 15.02 34.97 -10.21
CA LEU A 143 15.49 33.98 -9.24
C LEU A 143 15.86 34.66 -7.92
N LEU A 144 15.57 33.99 -6.81
CA LEU A 144 15.96 34.44 -5.48
C LEU A 144 17.48 34.31 -5.30
N ASP A 145 18.12 35.42 -4.93
CA ASP A 145 19.54 35.43 -4.54
C ASP A 145 19.68 35.06 -3.05
N ILE A 146 20.36 33.94 -2.78
CA ILE A 146 20.54 33.41 -1.43
C ILE A 146 21.86 33.95 -0.86
N SER A 147 21.76 34.95 0.00
CA SER A 147 22.91 35.51 0.70
C SER A 147 23.43 34.58 1.79
N LYS A 148 24.74 34.64 2.09
CA LYS A 148 25.44 33.74 3.02
C LYS A 148 24.83 33.68 4.43
N ASN A 149 24.26 34.79 4.90
CA ASN A 149 23.53 34.87 6.17
C ASN A 149 22.23 34.05 6.17
N MET A 150 21.49 34.03 5.05
CA MET A 150 20.23 33.30 4.93
C MET A 150 20.41 31.78 5.07
N LYS A 151 21.57 31.26 4.67
CA LYS A 151 21.92 29.83 4.80
C LYS A 151 22.21 29.40 6.24
N SER A 152 22.61 30.33 7.11
CA SER A 152 22.93 30.02 8.51
C SER A 152 21.69 29.99 9.41
N ASP A 153 20.58 30.55 8.93
CA ASP A 153 19.30 30.65 9.64
C ASP A 153 18.29 29.56 9.20
N ILE A 154 18.72 28.63 8.32
CA ILE A 154 17.95 27.44 7.95
C ILE A 154 18.17 26.40 9.07
N PRO A 155 17.09 25.87 9.69
CA PRO A 155 17.21 24.81 10.69
C PRO A 155 17.82 23.53 10.08
N ASP A 156 18.76 22.89 10.79
CA ASP A 156 19.35 21.59 10.43
C ASP A 156 18.31 20.45 10.45
#